data_AF-A0A1S3TDE6-F1
#
_entry.id   AF-A0A1S3TDE6-F1
#
_cell.length_a   1.000
_cell.length_b   1.000
_cell.length_c   1.000
_cell.angle_alpha   90.00
_cell.angle_beta   90.00
_cell.angle_gamma   90.00
#
_symmetry.space_group_name_H-M   'P 1'
#
loop_
_entity.id
_entity.type
_entity.pdbx_description
1 polymer ?
#
loop_
_entity_poly.entity_id
_entity_poly.type
_entity_poly.pdbx_seq_one_letter_code
_entity_poly.pdbx_strand_id
1 'polypeptide(L)'
;GVLFKGNLRGQAAKSYDKISKRLKDKFGDEYKLFLLVNPEDDKPVAVVVPRTTLQPETTAVPEWFAAGAFGLVTVFTLLIRNVPALQSNLLSAFDNLNLLKDGLPGALVTALILGVHELGHFLAAKDTGVKLGVPYFVPSWQIGSFGAITRIRNIVPNREDLLKVAAAGPLAGYSLGLLLLFLGFVLPPSDGL
;
A
#
# COMPACT_ATOMS: atom_id res chain seq x y z
N GLY A 1 27.43 5.89 5.79
CA GLY A 1 27.66 5.25 4.48
C GLY A 1 28.89 5.84 3.82
N VAL A 2 29.43 5.19 2.80
CA VAL A 2 30.57 5.67 2.01
C VAL A 2 30.06 6.00 0.60
N LEU A 3 30.46 7.17 0.09
CA LEU A 3 30.18 7.57 -1.29
C LEU A 3 31.42 7.35 -2.16
N PHE A 4 31.26 6.58 -3.22
CA PHE A 4 32.26 6.38 -4.26
C PHE A 4 31.86 7.22 -5.47
N LYS A 5 32.56 8.34 -5.65
CA LYS A 5 32.43 9.20 -6.83
C LYS A 5 33.42 8.73 -7.89
N GLY A 6 32.98 8.57 -9.14
CA GLY A 6 33.85 8.17 -10.24
C GLY A 6 33.10 7.91 -11.54
N ASN A 7 33.84 7.54 -12.58
CA ASN A 7 33.24 7.26 -13.89
C ASN A 7 32.85 5.78 -13.99
N LEU A 8 31.59 5.48 -14.30
CA LEU A 8 31.18 4.13 -14.65
C LEU A 8 31.77 3.74 -16.00
N ARG A 9 32.50 2.62 -16.05
CA ARG A 9 33.01 2.04 -17.29
C ARG A 9 32.10 0.90 -17.73
N GLY A 10 31.00 1.25 -18.41
CA GLY A 10 30.03 0.30 -18.98
C GLY A 10 28.56 0.67 -18.75
N GLN A 11 27.65 -0.23 -19.11
CA GLN A 11 26.22 -0.06 -18.85
C GLN A 11 25.94 -0.09 -17.35
N ALA A 12 25.09 0.84 -16.88
CA ALA A 12 24.76 1.02 -15.47
C ALA A 12 24.23 -0.25 -14.80
N ALA A 13 23.25 -0.92 -15.43
CA ALA A 13 22.65 -2.15 -14.91
C ALA A 13 23.67 -3.29 -14.71
N LYS A 14 24.46 -3.60 -15.76
CA LYS A 14 25.49 -4.65 -15.69
C LYS A 14 26.57 -4.34 -14.65
N SER A 15 26.93 -3.07 -14.52
CA SER A 15 27.93 -2.63 -13.55
C SER A 15 27.40 -2.72 -12.13
N TYR A 16 26.14 -2.33 -11.92
CA TYR A 16 25.44 -2.50 -10.64
C TYR A 16 25.42 -3.96 -10.21
N ASP A 17 24.98 -4.88 -11.08
CA ASP A 17 24.90 -6.31 -10.75
C ASP A 17 26.28 -6.89 -10.38
N LYS A 18 27.31 -6.53 -11.15
CA LYS A 18 28.68 -6.98 -10.90
C LYS A 18 29.22 -6.49 -9.57
N ILE A 19 29.02 -5.21 -9.23
CA ILE A 19 29.50 -4.63 -7.96
C ILE A 19 28.67 -5.18 -6.80
N SER A 20 27.35 -5.27 -6.95
CA SER A 20 26.45 -5.81 -5.93
C SER A 20 26.78 -7.26 -5.58
N LYS A 21 27.07 -8.10 -6.60
CA LYS A 21 27.52 -9.48 -6.39
C LYS A 21 28.85 -9.53 -5.64
N ARG A 22 29.86 -8.75 -6.06
CA ARG A 22 31.16 -8.70 -5.37
C ARG A 22 31.07 -8.21 -3.93
N LEU A 23 30.20 -7.24 -3.67
CA LEU A 23 29.95 -6.73 -2.33
C LEU A 23 29.34 -7.84 -1.46
N LYS A 24 28.36 -8.58 -2.00
CA LYS A 24 27.72 -9.70 -1.33
C LYS A 24 28.69 -10.86 -1.06
N ASP A 25 29.54 -11.19 -2.02
CA ASP A 25 30.52 -12.28 -1.89
C ASP A 25 31.59 -11.96 -0.83
N LYS A 26 31.96 -10.68 -0.66
CA LYS A 26 32.99 -10.26 0.32
C LYS A 26 32.46 -9.94 1.71
N PHE A 27 31.30 -9.29 1.80
CA PHE A 27 30.78 -8.71 3.04
C PHE A 27 29.40 -9.28 3.43
N GLY A 28 28.97 -10.35 2.76
CA GLY A 28 27.66 -10.93 2.98
C GLY A 28 26.54 -9.91 2.71
N ASP A 29 25.51 -9.95 3.55
CA ASP A 29 24.32 -9.10 3.41
C ASP A 29 24.39 -7.83 4.30
N GLU A 30 25.58 -7.46 4.80
CA GLU A 30 25.76 -6.34 5.74
C GLU A 30 25.61 -4.96 5.08
N TYR A 31 25.96 -4.84 3.80
CA TYR A 31 25.96 -3.58 3.07
C TYR A 31 25.01 -3.59 1.89
N LYS A 32 24.44 -2.43 1.58
CA LYS A 32 23.64 -2.21 0.37
C LYS A 32 24.31 -1.15 -0.49
N LEU A 33 24.38 -1.43 -1.80
CA LEU A 33 24.83 -0.53 -2.83
C LEU A 33 23.62 0.14 -3.52
N PHE A 34 23.69 1.44 -3.68
CA PHE A 34 22.83 2.24 -4.54
C PHE A 34 23.67 2.94 -5.61
N LEU A 35 23.16 2.95 -6.84
CA LEU A 35 23.76 3.72 -7.92
C LEU A 35 22.85 4.89 -8.23
N LEU A 36 23.33 6.10 -7.99
CA LEU A 36 22.59 7.34 -8.17
C LEU A 36 23.28 8.20 -9.23
N VAL A 37 22.55 9.13 -9.83
CA VAL A 37 23.14 10.17 -10.68
C VAL A 37 23.23 11.44 -9.84
N ASN A 38 24.41 12.06 -9.81
CA ASN A 38 24.60 13.31 -9.09
C ASN A 38 24.00 14.46 -9.91
N PRO A 39 23.05 15.24 -9.37
CA PRO A 39 22.38 16.30 -10.12
C PRO A 39 23.28 17.49 -10.50
N GLU A 40 24.43 17.66 -9.84
CA GLU A 40 25.36 18.76 -10.13
C GLU A 40 26.24 18.52 -11.36
N ASP A 41 26.62 17.27 -11.61
CA ASP A 41 27.60 16.93 -12.65
C ASP A 41 27.21 15.74 -13.55
N ASP A 42 25.97 15.24 -13.41
CA ASP A 42 25.40 14.08 -14.12
C ASP A 42 26.24 12.80 -14.04
N LYS A 43 27.21 12.74 -13.12
CA LYS A 43 28.06 11.56 -12.95
C LYS A 43 27.40 10.55 -12.04
N PRO A 44 27.61 9.25 -12.32
CA PRO A 44 27.10 8.20 -11.45
C PRO A 44 27.90 8.13 -10.16
N VAL A 45 27.19 8.04 -9.04
CA VAL A 45 27.75 7.92 -7.69
C VAL A 45 27.26 6.62 -7.07
N ALA A 46 28.19 5.80 -6.62
CA ALA A 46 27.90 4.57 -5.88
C ALA A 46 27.85 4.88 -4.38
N VAL A 47 26.69 4.73 -3.76
CA VAL A 47 26.49 4.92 -2.32
C VAL A 47 26.40 3.57 -1.66
N VAL A 48 27.31 3.28 -0.71
CA VAL A 48 27.32 2.05 0.08
C VAL A 48 26.94 2.38 1.51
N VAL A 49 25.87 1.77 2.00
CA VAL A 49 25.34 2.02 3.34
C VAL A 49 25.15 0.71 4.10
N PRO A 50 25.44 0.67 5.42
CA PRO A 50 25.11 -0.48 6.26
C PRO A 50 23.60 -0.74 6.24
N ARG A 51 23.20 -2.01 6.15
CA ARG A 51 21.78 -2.37 6.17
C ARG A 51 21.07 -2.01 7.47
N THR A 52 21.78 -1.99 8.59
CA THR A 52 21.23 -1.60 9.89
C THR A 52 20.66 -0.18 9.87
N THR A 53 21.29 0.74 9.15
CA THR A 53 20.79 2.12 8.99
C THR A 53 19.59 2.25 8.06
N LEU A 54 19.19 1.17 7.39
CA LEU A 54 18.06 1.14 6.45
C LEU A 54 16.85 0.39 7.02
N GLN A 55 17.02 -0.27 8.17
CA GLN A 55 15.91 -0.93 8.85
C GLN A 55 15.15 0.16 9.62
N PRO A 56 13.86 0.37 9.32
CA PRO A 56 13.07 1.31 10.09
C PRO A 56 13.01 0.84 11.55
N GLU A 57 13.25 1.76 12.49
CA GLU A 57 13.12 1.43 13.91
C GLU A 57 11.71 0.95 14.24
N THR A 58 11.62 0.00 15.17
CA THR A 58 10.33 -0.51 15.65
C THR A 58 9.55 0.64 16.27
N THR A 59 8.33 0.89 15.78
CA THR A 59 7.46 1.92 16.33
C THR A 59 7.12 1.62 17.79
N ALA A 60 6.96 2.66 18.61
CA ALA A 60 6.62 2.53 20.04
C ALA A 60 5.27 1.80 20.27
N VAL A 61 4.40 1.77 19.27
CA VAL A 61 3.11 1.05 19.29
C VAL A 61 3.21 -0.16 18.35
N PRO A 62 2.71 -1.35 18.75
CA PRO A 62 2.63 -2.51 17.88
C PRO A 62 1.80 -2.22 16.62
N GLU A 63 2.34 -2.56 15.45
CA GLU A 63 1.69 -2.26 14.16
C GLU A 63 0.29 -2.86 14.04
N TRP A 64 0.07 -4.07 14.54
CA TRP A 64 -1.24 -4.73 14.52
C TRP A 64 -2.29 -4.00 15.37
N PHE A 65 -1.87 -3.37 16.48
CA PHE A 65 -2.77 -2.63 17.35
C PHE A 65 -3.21 -1.33 16.68
N ALA A 66 -2.26 -0.59 16.11
CA ALA A 66 -2.56 0.60 15.33
C ALA A 66 -3.44 0.26 14.11
N ALA A 67 -3.13 -0.81 13.36
CA ALA A 67 -3.95 -1.26 12.25
C ALA A 67 -5.38 -1.63 12.68
N GLY A 68 -5.53 -2.31 13.82
CA GLY A 68 -6.84 -2.63 14.40
C GLY A 68 -7.64 -1.38 14.78
N ALA A 69 -7.01 -0.39 15.43
CA ALA A 69 -7.66 0.86 15.80
C ALA A 69 -8.13 1.65 14.56
N PHE A 70 -7.25 1.82 13.58
CA PHE A 70 -7.55 2.48 12.31
C PHE A 70 -8.64 1.74 11.51
N GLY A 71 -8.59 0.41 11.50
CA GLY A 71 -9.62 -0.44 10.90
C GLY A 71 -10.98 -0.28 11.56
N LEU A 72 -11.04 -0.27 12.89
CA LEU A 72 -12.28 -0.09 13.65
C LEU A 72 -12.92 1.27 13.35
N VAL A 73 -12.12 2.34 13.37
CA VAL A 73 -12.61 3.69 13.01
C VAL A 73 -13.07 3.72 11.56
N THR A 74 -12.37 3.05 10.64
CA THR A 74 -12.77 2.98 9.22
C THR A 74 -14.09 2.25 9.02
N VAL A 75 -14.33 1.14 9.73
CA VAL A 75 -15.62 0.44 9.70
C VAL A 75 -16.74 1.38 10.17
N PHE A 76 -16.51 2.10 11.26
CA PHE A 76 -17.49 3.05 11.78
C PHE A 76 -17.79 4.18 10.79
N THR A 77 -16.77 4.79 10.18
CA THR A 77 -16.98 5.86 9.19
C THR A 77 -17.63 5.34 7.90
N LEU A 78 -17.33 4.11 7.47
CA LEU A 78 -18.00 3.49 6.33
C LEU A 78 -19.49 3.24 6.62
N LEU A 79 -19.83 2.71 7.80
CA LEU A 79 -21.22 2.46 8.18
C LEU A 79 -22.03 3.77 8.22
N ILE A 80 -21.51 4.80 8.89
CA ILE A 80 -22.19 6.11 8.97
C ILE A 80 -22.35 6.72 7.58
N ARG A 81 -21.29 6.69 6.76
CA ARG A 81 -21.32 7.36 5.46
C ARG A 81 -22.36 6.76 4.52
N ASN A 82 -22.61 5.45 4.61
CA ASN A 82 -23.56 4.74 3.77
C ASN A 82 -25.03 4.88 4.24
N VAL A 83 -25.31 5.66 5.29
CA VAL A 83 -26.68 5.90 5.79
C VAL A 83 -27.03 7.39 5.67
N PRO A 84 -27.87 7.81 4.72
CA PRO A 84 -28.23 9.21 4.53
C PRO A 84 -28.80 9.89 5.79
N ALA A 85 -29.60 9.18 6.58
CA ALA A 85 -30.17 9.70 7.82
C ALA A 85 -29.08 10.10 8.84
N LEU A 86 -28.02 9.29 8.97
CA LEU A 86 -26.91 9.55 9.89
C LEU A 86 -26.05 10.74 9.45
N GLN A 87 -26.04 11.11 8.17
CA GLN A 87 -25.36 12.32 7.70
C GLN A 87 -26.05 13.60 8.19
N SER A 88 -27.38 13.55 8.37
CA SER A 88 -28.18 14.68 8.85
C SER A 88 -28.19 14.80 10.37
N ASN A 89 -28.25 13.66 11.08
CA ASN A 89 -28.25 13.63 12.54
C ASN A 89 -27.56 12.36 13.04
N LEU A 90 -26.28 12.47 13.39
CA LEU A 90 -25.48 11.36 13.91
C LEU A 90 -26.05 10.75 15.19
N LEU A 91 -26.71 11.56 16.03
CA LEU A 91 -27.20 11.08 17.32
C LEU A 91 -28.34 10.07 17.17
N SER A 92 -29.02 10.06 16.01
CA SER A 92 -30.06 9.07 15.71
C SER A 92 -29.54 7.62 15.68
N ALA A 93 -28.22 7.40 15.54
CA ALA A 93 -27.63 6.08 15.69
C ALA A 93 -27.77 5.50 17.11
N PHE A 94 -27.80 6.36 18.13
CA PHE A 94 -27.99 5.94 19.53
C PHE A 94 -29.46 5.62 19.82
N ASP A 95 -30.37 6.34 19.18
CA ASP A 95 -31.82 6.11 19.33
C ASP A 95 -32.28 4.87 18.57
N ASN A 96 -31.66 4.56 17.43
CA ASN A 96 -32.00 3.40 16.62
C ASN A 96 -30.76 2.74 16.00
N LEU A 97 -30.21 1.75 16.70
CA LEU A 97 -29.08 0.96 16.22
C LEU A 97 -29.37 0.19 14.90
N ASN A 98 -30.64 -0.02 14.52
CA ASN A 98 -30.93 -0.69 13.26
C ASN A 98 -30.53 0.15 12.04
N LEU A 99 -30.41 1.48 12.18
CA LEU A 99 -29.92 2.34 11.10
C LEU A 99 -28.51 1.95 10.63
N LEU A 100 -27.67 1.39 11.52
CA LEU A 100 -26.35 0.90 11.14
C LEU A 100 -26.41 -0.31 10.20
N LYS A 101 -27.51 -1.08 10.24
CA LYS A 101 -27.70 -2.22 9.32
C LYS A 101 -27.95 -1.73 7.89
N ASP A 102 -28.60 -0.58 7.73
CA ASP A 102 -28.87 0.00 6.41
C ASP A 102 -27.57 0.43 5.71
N GLY A 103 -26.53 0.74 6.49
CA GLY A 103 -25.20 1.08 5.97
C GLY A 103 -24.35 -0.14 5.59
N LEU A 104 -24.72 -1.35 6.01
CA LEU A 104 -23.93 -2.57 5.80
C LEU A 104 -23.68 -2.87 4.32
N PRO A 105 -24.68 -2.86 3.41
CA PRO A 105 -24.44 -3.26 2.02
C PRO A 105 -23.37 -2.40 1.34
N GLY A 106 -23.47 -1.07 1.45
CA GLY A 106 -22.50 -0.14 0.87
C GLY A 106 -21.12 -0.21 1.54
N ALA A 107 -21.09 -0.37 2.87
CA ALA A 107 -19.85 -0.56 3.61
C ALA A 107 -19.13 -1.86 3.20
N LEU A 108 -19.88 -2.96 3.01
CA LEU A 108 -19.34 -4.25 2.58
C LEU A 108 -18.79 -4.18 1.16
N VAL A 109 -19.50 -3.55 0.22
CA VAL A 109 -19.00 -3.36 -1.15
C VAL A 109 -17.70 -2.55 -1.13
N THR A 110 -17.66 -1.46 -0.37
CA THR A 110 -16.45 -0.62 -0.26
C THR A 110 -15.29 -1.39 0.38
N ALA A 111 -15.55 -2.11 1.47
CA ALA A 111 -14.56 -2.93 2.15
C ALA A 111 -14.04 -4.07 1.25
N LEU A 112 -14.91 -4.66 0.43
CA LEU A 112 -14.53 -5.69 -0.54
C LEU A 112 -13.58 -5.13 -1.60
N ILE A 113 -13.88 -3.96 -2.17
CA ILE A 113 -13.02 -3.31 -3.16
C ILE A 113 -11.65 -2.98 -2.56
N LEU A 114 -11.61 -2.40 -1.35
CA LEU A 114 -10.36 -2.13 -0.65
C LEU A 114 -9.60 -3.40 -0.30
N GLY A 115 -10.29 -4.46 0.11
CA GLY A 115 -9.69 -5.76 0.38
C GLY A 115 -9.04 -6.36 -0.85
N VAL A 116 -9.72 -6.36 -2.00
CA VAL A 116 -9.17 -6.84 -3.27
C VAL A 116 -8.00 -5.96 -3.75
N HIS A 117 -8.07 -4.65 -3.53
CA HIS A 117 -6.97 -3.73 -3.81
C HIS A 117 -5.70 -4.12 -3.02
N GLU A 118 -5.80 -4.29 -1.70
CA GLU A 118 -4.65 -4.70 -0.88
C GLU A 118 -4.17 -6.12 -1.19
N LEU A 119 -5.07 -7.04 -1.52
CA LEU A 119 -4.70 -8.37 -2.00
C LEU A 119 -3.89 -8.29 -3.30
N GLY A 120 -4.22 -7.38 -4.21
CA GLY A 120 -3.43 -7.13 -5.43
C GLY A 120 -1.99 -6.72 -5.10
N HIS A 121 -1.82 -5.78 -4.17
CA HIS A 121 -0.49 -5.42 -3.67
C HIS A 121 0.24 -6.62 -3.04
N PHE A 122 -0.43 -7.40 -2.19
CA PHE A 122 0.16 -8.56 -1.51
C PHE A 122 0.64 -9.63 -2.50
N LEU A 123 -0.17 -9.96 -3.50
CA LEU A 123 0.17 -10.97 -4.51
C LEU A 123 1.37 -10.53 -5.35
N ALA A 124 1.40 -9.28 -5.81
CA ALA A 124 2.54 -8.75 -6.56
C ALA A 124 3.81 -8.66 -5.70
N ALA A 125 3.68 -8.30 -4.43
CA ALA A 125 4.80 -8.23 -3.51
C ALA A 125 5.39 -9.62 -3.21
N LYS A 126 4.55 -10.65 -3.12
CA LYS A 126 4.98 -12.04 -2.95
C LYS A 126 5.82 -12.52 -4.13
N ASP A 127 5.40 -12.22 -5.36
CA ASP A 127 6.10 -12.61 -6.59
C ASP A 127 7.45 -11.86 -6.76
N THR A 128 7.49 -10.59 -6.39
CA THR A 128 8.68 -9.72 -6.53
C THR A 128 9.64 -9.77 -5.33
N GLY A 129 9.31 -10.51 -4.27
CA GLY A 129 10.11 -10.55 -3.04
C GLY A 129 10.08 -9.26 -2.22
N VAL A 130 9.12 -8.36 -2.50
CA VAL A 130 8.88 -7.15 -1.70
C VAL A 130 8.15 -7.54 -0.41
N LYS A 131 8.64 -7.05 0.72
CA LYS A 131 8.06 -7.31 2.05
C LYS A 131 7.14 -6.16 2.41
N LEU A 132 5.85 -6.43 2.46
CA LEU A 132 4.85 -5.48 2.93
C LEU A 132 4.63 -5.60 4.45
N GLY A 133 4.25 -4.49 5.06
CA GLY A 133 3.79 -4.42 6.44
C GLY A 133 2.30 -4.69 6.58
N VAL A 134 1.76 -4.41 7.76
CA VAL A 134 0.31 -4.47 7.98
C VAL A 134 -0.36 -3.26 7.31
N PRO A 135 -1.46 -3.44 6.56
CA PRO A 135 -2.21 -2.32 5.99
C PRO A 135 -2.89 -1.49 7.08
N TYR A 136 -2.78 -0.17 6.99
CA TYR A 136 -3.50 0.78 7.84
C TYR A 136 -4.63 1.41 7.05
N PHE A 137 -5.88 1.07 7.38
CA PHE A 137 -7.06 1.69 6.76
C PHE A 137 -7.24 3.12 7.27
N VAL A 138 -7.29 4.09 6.37
CA VAL A 138 -7.40 5.49 6.71
C VAL A 138 -8.87 5.90 6.67
N PRO A 139 -9.49 6.20 7.84
CA PRO A 139 -10.89 6.61 7.88
C PRO A 139 -11.06 8.00 7.25
N SER A 140 -12.24 8.25 6.69
CA SER A 140 -12.61 9.57 6.20
C SER A 140 -14.02 9.91 6.62
N TRP A 141 -14.20 11.09 7.18
CA TRP A 141 -15.54 11.61 7.50
C TRP A 141 -16.38 11.87 6.24
N GLN A 142 -15.74 12.36 5.18
CA GLN A 142 -16.42 12.84 3.97
C GLN A 142 -16.81 11.73 3.02
N ILE A 143 -16.03 10.65 2.94
CA ILE A 143 -16.23 9.58 1.94
C ILE A 143 -16.18 8.18 2.57
N GLY A 144 -16.14 8.08 3.89
CA GLY A 144 -16.07 6.83 4.63
C GLY A 144 -14.62 6.33 4.82
N SER A 145 -13.84 6.24 3.74
CA SER A 145 -12.42 5.84 3.81
C SER A 145 -11.59 6.46 2.69
N PHE A 146 -10.32 6.80 2.97
CA PHE A 146 -9.32 7.13 1.96
C PHE A 146 -8.59 5.90 1.39
N GLY A 147 -8.99 4.69 1.80
CA GLY A 147 -8.33 3.44 1.45
C GLY A 147 -7.37 2.98 2.54
N ALA A 148 -6.34 2.23 2.17
CA ALA A 148 -5.32 1.75 3.08
C ALA A 148 -3.92 2.18 2.66
N ILE A 149 -3.03 2.28 3.65
CA ILE A 149 -1.61 2.55 3.45
C ILE A 149 -0.82 1.34 3.96
N THR A 150 -0.11 0.70 3.05
CA THR A 150 0.72 -0.46 3.34
C THR A 150 2.19 -0.12 3.17
N ARG A 151 2.94 -0.19 4.27
CA ARG A 151 4.37 0.16 4.27
C ARG A 151 5.20 -0.94 3.61
N ILE A 152 6.14 -0.56 2.75
CA ILE A 152 7.21 -1.46 2.28
C ILE A 152 8.31 -1.52 3.35
N ARG A 153 8.64 -2.72 3.82
CA ARG A 153 9.60 -2.97 4.92
C ARG A 153 11.03 -3.27 4.46
N ASN A 154 11.23 -3.56 3.19
CA ASN A 154 12.55 -3.83 2.62
C ASN A 154 12.85 -2.91 1.44
N ILE A 155 14.12 -2.86 1.05
CA ILE A 155 14.55 -2.12 -0.13
C ILE A 155 14.13 -2.89 -1.37
N VAL A 156 13.32 -2.25 -2.22
CA VAL A 156 12.88 -2.83 -3.49
C VAL A 156 14.08 -2.97 -4.43
N PRO A 157 14.29 -4.13 -5.07
CA PRO A 157 15.51 -4.40 -5.83
C PRO A 157 15.70 -3.49 -7.05
N ASN A 158 14.63 -3.22 -7.79
CA ASN A 158 14.64 -2.46 -9.02
C ASN A 158 13.31 -1.69 -9.20
N ARG A 159 13.26 -0.78 -10.17
CA ARG A 159 12.08 0.07 -10.42
C ARG A 159 10.92 -0.69 -11.07
N GLU A 160 11.20 -1.79 -11.76
CA GLU A 160 10.18 -2.61 -12.40
C GLU A 160 9.32 -3.31 -11.35
N ASP A 161 9.94 -3.91 -10.34
CA ASP A 161 9.26 -4.54 -9.21
C ASP A 161 8.45 -3.52 -8.41
N LEU A 162 9.00 -2.31 -8.22
CA LEU A 162 8.28 -1.21 -7.59
C LEU A 162 7.02 -0.85 -8.38
N LEU A 163 7.14 -0.73 -9.71
CA LEU A 163 6.02 -0.42 -10.60
C LEU A 163 4.96 -1.54 -10.58
N LYS A 164 5.38 -2.80 -10.63
CA LYS A 164 4.47 -3.97 -10.54
C LYS A 164 3.66 -3.94 -9.26
N VAL A 165 4.31 -3.78 -8.10
CA VAL A 165 3.64 -3.70 -6.81
C VAL A 165 2.72 -2.47 -6.76
N ALA A 166 3.19 -1.29 -7.20
CA ALA A 166 2.40 -0.07 -7.17
C ALA A 166 1.14 -0.12 -8.06
N ALA A 167 1.21 -0.78 -9.22
CA ALA A 167 0.09 -0.89 -10.14
C ALA A 167 -0.91 -2.00 -9.76
N ALA A 168 -0.46 -3.07 -9.12
CA ALA A 168 -1.28 -4.26 -8.88
C ALA A 168 -2.54 -3.98 -8.06
N GLY A 169 -2.44 -3.22 -6.96
CA GLY A 169 -3.60 -2.87 -6.13
C GLY A 169 -4.65 -2.05 -6.88
N PRO A 170 -4.28 -0.90 -7.49
CA PRO A 170 -5.18 -0.10 -8.31
C PRO A 170 -5.87 -0.90 -9.42
N LEU A 171 -5.12 -1.76 -10.14
CA LEU A 171 -5.69 -2.58 -11.21
C LEU A 171 -6.67 -3.62 -10.67
N ALA A 172 -6.36 -4.27 -9.54
CA ALA A 172 -7.26 -5.23 -8.91
C ALA A 172 -8.56 -4.58 -8.43
N GLY A 173 -8.46 -3.46 -7.71
CA GLY A 173 -9.61 -2.70 -7.23
C GLY A 173 -10.47 -2.14 -8.37
N TYR A 174 -9.83 -1.58 -9.41
CA TYR A 174 -10.52 -1.11 -10.61
C TYR A 174 -11.27 -2.23 -11.32
N SER A 175 -10.61 -3.38 -11.53
CA SER A 175 -11.22 -4.52 -12.24
C SER A 175 -12.46 -5.05 -11.50
N LEU A 176 -12.38 -5.17 -10.17
CA LEU A 176 -13.54 -5.56 -9.36
C LEU A 176 -14.64 -4.49 -9.42
N GLY A 177 -14.30 -3.22 -9.28
CA GLY A 177 -15.27 -2.12 -9.35
C GLY A 177 -16.00 -2.08 -10.71
N LEU A 178 -15.27 -2.30 -11.80
CA LEU A 178 -15.83 -2.37 -13.15
C LEU A 178 -16.78 -3.57 -13.31
N LEU A 179 -16.41 -4.73 -12.76
CA LEU A 179 -17.28 -5.91 -12.74
C LEU A 179 -18.57 -5.65 -11.96
N LEU A 180 -18.47 -5.05 -10.77
CA LEU A 180 -19.63 -4.70 -9.95
C LEU A 180 -20.53 -3.66 -10.64
N LEU A 181 -19.95 -2.70 -11.36
CA LEU A 181 -20.69 -1.75 -12.17
C LEU A 181 -21.51 -2.45 -13.26
N PHE A 182 -20.88 -3.33 -14.04
CA PHE A 182 -21.60 -4.10 -15.07
C PHE A 182 -22.66 -5.02 -14.48
N LEU A 183 -22.37 -5.65 -13.34
CA LEU A 183 -23.33 -6.46 -12.61
C LEU A 183 -24.54 -5.62 -12.17
N GLY A 184 -24.31 -4.39 -11.71
CA GLY A 184 -25.37 -3.45 -11.34
C GLY A 184 -26.28 -3.04 -12.49
N PHE A 185 -25.81 -3.03 -13.74
CA PHE A 185 -26.67 -2.80 -14.91
C PHE A 185 -27.56 -4.00 -15.26
N VAL A 186 -27.18 -5.20 -14.82
CA VAL A 186 -27.91 -6.44 -15.12
C VAL A 186 -28.88 -6.80 -13.98
N LEU A 187 -28.52 -6.50 -12.74
CA LEU A 187 -29.34 -6.80 -11.58
C LEU A 187 -30.47 -5.77 -11.44
N PRO A 188 -31.75 -6.21 -11.40
CA PRO A 188 -32.87 -5.29 -11.17
C PRO A 188 -32.85 -4.76 -9.72
N PRO A 189 -33.39 -3.55 -9.48
CA PRO A 189 -33.54 -3.00 -8.13
C PRO A 189 -34.32 -3.95 -7.23
N SER A 190 -33.83 -4.19 -6.01
CA SER A 190 -34.50 -5.04 -5.01
C SER A 190 -35.83 -4.48 -4.52
N ASP A 191 -36.00 -3.17 -4.71
CA ASP A 191 -37.13 -2.33 -4.36
C ASP A 191 -38.26 -2.41 -5.39
N GLY A 192 -38.09 -3.16 -6.48
CA GLY A 192 -39.16 -3.54 -7.41
C GLY A 192 -39.77 -2.38 -8.20
N LEU A 193 -39.07 -1.23 -8.26
CA LEU A 193 -39.41 -0.06 -9.08
C LEU A 193 -38.80 -0.16 -10.47
#